data_AF-A0A1Q9EXN9-F1
#
_entry.id   AF-A0A1Q9EXN9-F1
#
_cell.length_a   1.000
_cell.length_b   1.000
_cell.length_c   1.000
_cell.angle_alpha   90.00
_cell.angle_beta   90.00
_cell.angle_gamma   90.00
#
_symmetry.space_group_name_H-M   'P 1'
#
loop_
_entity.id
_entity.type
_entity.pdbx_description
1 polymer ?
#
loop_
_entity_poly.entity_id
_entity_poly.type
_entity_poly.pdbx_seq_one_letter_code
_entity_poly.pdbx_strand_id
1 'polypeptide(L)'
;MGSFMAHGARIVAVLLLELSWAEGHDGLDVCSEKPGSTTGCSDADAAVACWSRDPTVRWTCWPRAMVPKWASHPLTANAACQTLEDSLGQRSYSGACSFKVPGLRFPMQRVPSPRSWDESYALAERLLPLMTLEEKQRLLQGIGWNGAKFELNHGYYVGTTRPVDRLAVPGLNFQAQASCGWRAV
;
A
#
# COMPACT_ATOMS: atom_id res chain seq x y z
N MET A 1 -7.51 -26.20 28.04
CA MET A 1 -6.45 -25.35 27.45
C MET A 1 -6.27 -25.50 25.93
N GLY A 2 -7.00 -26.36 25.21
CA GLY A 2 -6.84 -26.53 23.75
C GLY A 2 -7.59 -25.54 22.84
N SER A 3 -8.63 -24.85 23.33
CA SER A 3 -9.52 -24.04 22.46
C SER A 3 -8.93 -22.68 22.03
N PHE A 4 -8.02 -22.12 22.83
CA PHE A 4 -7.40 -20.80 22.56
C PHE A 4 -6.35 -20.85 21.45
N MET A 5 -5.62 -21.96 21.28
CA MET A 5 -4.61 -22.08 20.22
C MET A 5 -5.23 -22.19 18.83
N ALA A 6 -6.36 -22.90 18.70
CA ALA A 6 -7.04 -23.09 17.41
C ALA A 6 -7.55 -21.76 16.81
N HIS A 7 -7.99 -20.82 17.65
CA HIS A 7 -8.46 -19.50 17.18
C HIS A 7 -7.30 -18.57 16.80
N GLY A 8 -6.19 -18.61 17.54
CA GLY A 8 -5.01 -17.80 17.24
C GLY A 8 -4.34 -18.17 15.91
N ALA A 9 -4.27 -19.46 15.58
CA ALA A 9 -3.69 -19.93 14.32
C ALA A 9 -4.51 -19.49 13.09
N ARG A 10 -5.84 -19.42 13.21
CA ARG A 10 -6.71 -18.94 12.13
C ARG A 10 -6.50 -17.46 11.82
N ILE A 11 -6.33 -16.62 12.83
CA ILE A 11 -6.09 -15.18 12.63
C ILE A 11 -4.77 -14.95 11.87
N VAL A 12 -3.69 -15.63 12.27
CA VAL A 12 -2.39 -15.50 11.57
C VAL A 12 -2.45 -16.07 10.13
N ALA A 13 -3.20 -17.14 9.88
CA ALA A 13 -3.41 -17.67 8.54
C ALA A 13 -4.17 -16.70 7.62
N VAL A 14 -5.24 -16.04 8.11
CA VAL A 14 -5.92 -14.95 7.39
C VAL A 14 -4.93 -13.81 7.09
N LEU A 15 -4.06 -13.46 8.04
CA LEU A 15 -3.09 -12.38 7.85
C LEU A 15 -2.02 -12.70 6.79
N LEU A 16 -1.60 -13.95 6.69
CA LEU A 16 -0.69 -14.40 5.62
C LEU A 16 -1.40 -14.42 4.25
N LEU A 17 -2.72 -14.66 4.22
CA LEU A 17 -3.52 -14.58 3.00
C LEU A 17 -3.78 -13.15 2.55
N GLU A 18 -4.09 -12.23 3.47
CA GLU A 18 -4.35 -10.81 3.18
C GLU A 18 -3.09 -10.06 2.69
N LEU A 19 -1.90 -10.44 3.15
CA LEU A 19 -0.63 -9.97 2.55
C LEU A 19 -0.51 -10.36 1.06
N SER A 20 -1.33 -11.30 0.60
CA SER A 20 -1.39 -11.75 -0.78
C SER A 20 -2.53 -11.13 -1.59
N TRP A 21 -3.49 -10.46 -0.93
CA TRP A 21 -4.75 -9.97 -1.52
C TRP A 21 -4.82 -8.45 -1.67
N ALA A 22 -3.70 -7.74 -1.47
CA ALA A 22 -3.57 -6.46 -2.16
C ALA A 22 -3.58 -6.77 -3.66
N GLU A 23 -4.75 -6.65 -4.30
CA GLU A 23 -4.91 -6.62 -5.75
C GLU A 23 -4.08 -5.45 -6.26
N GLY A 24 -2.78 -5.74 -6.44
CA GLY A 24 -1.78 -4.81 -6.86
C GLY A 24 -2.07 -4.50 -8.31
N HIS A 25 -2.53 -3.28 -8.58
CA HIS A 25 -2.04 -2.63 -9.77
C HIS A 25 -0.50 -2.58 -9.59
N ASP A 26 0.19 -3.56 -10.19
CA ASP A 26 1.63 -3.86 -10.02
C ASP A 26 2.56 -2.77 -10.63
N GLY A 27 2.03 -1.57 -10.78
CA GLY A 27 2.67 -0.40 -11.34
C GLY A 27 1.93 0.86 -10.87
N LEU A 28 2.45 2.01 -11.28
CA LEU A 28 1.70 3.25 -11.13
C LEU A 28 0.39 3.15 -11.91
N ASP A 29 -0.70 3.63 -11.30
CA ASP A 29 -1.99 3.74 -11.95
C ASP A 29 -1.87 4.42 -13.32
N VAL A 30 -2.75 4.07 -14.25
CA VAL A 30 -2.69 4.64 -15.60
C VAL A 30 -3.13 6.11 -15.55
N CYS A 31 -2.31 7.01 -16.10
CA CYS A 31 -2.61 8.45 -16.10
C CYS A 31 -3.92 8.80 -16.80
N SER A 32 -4.30 8.06 -17.85
CA SER A 32 -5.56 8.27 -18.58
C SER A 32 -6.82 7.97 -17.75
N GLU A 33 -6.68 7.29 -16.62
CA GLU A 33 -7.78 6.93 -15.72
C GLU A 33 -7.94 7.91 -14.55
N LYS A 34 -7.02 8.89 -14.42
CA LYS A 34 -7.06 9.85 -13.31
C LYS A 34 -7.96 11.05 -13.64
N PRO A 35 -8.73 11.54 -12.66
CA PRO A 35 -9.53 12.74 -12.83
C PRO A 35 -8.64 13.98 -12.90
N GLY A 36 -9.14 15.03 -13.56
CA GLY A 36 -8.44 16.31 -13.69
C GLY A 36 -7.92 16.56 -15.11
N SER A 37 -7.21 17.68 -15.27
CA SER A 37 -6.74 18.12 -16.58
C SER A 37 -5.30 17.69 -16.83
N THR A 38 -5.06 16.90 -17.87
CA THR A 38 -3.73 16.51 -18.34
C THR A 38 -3.01 17.61 -19.12
N THR A 39 -3.50 18.86 -19.07
CA THR A 39 -2.99 19.96 -19.90
C THR A 39 -1.49 20.18 -19.63
N GLY A 40 -0.66 19.83 -20.62
CA GLY A 40 0.80 19.90 -20.54
C GLY A 40 1.53 18.56 -20.46
N CYS A 41 0.80 17.45 -20.35
CA CYS A 41 1.35 16.10 -20.34
C CYS A 41 0.89 15.35 -21.58
N SER A 42 1.80 15.12 -22.53
CA SER A 42 1.53 14.27 -23.69
C SER A 42 1.90 12.82 -23.37
N ASP A 43 1.03 11.88 -23.73
CA ASP A 43 1.30 10.44 -23.67
C ASP A 43 2.50 10.05 -24.55
N ALA A 44 2.85 10.89 -25.54
CA ALA A 44 3.95 10.66 -26.47
C ALA A 44 5.32 10.83 -25.81
N ASP A 45 5.45 11.76 -24.84
CA ASP A 45 6.75 12.17 -24.31
C ASP A 45 6.91 11.84 -22.83
N ALA A 46 5.82 11.92 -22.06
CA ALA A 46 5.82 11.69 -20.61
C ALA A 46 5.72 10.20 -20.27
N ALA A 47 6.51 9.75 -19.30
CA ALA A 47 6.46 8.38 -18.79
C ALA A 47 5.76 8.28 -17.42
N VAL A 48 5.92 9.30 -16.59
CA VAL A 48 5.34 9.39 -15.24
C VAL A 48 4.82 10.80 -15.02
N ALA A 49 3.72 10.93 -14.28
CA ALA A 49 3.20 12.21 -13.83
C ALA A 49 2.84 12.20 -12.34
N CYS A 50 2.94 13.36 -11.71
CA CYS A 50 2.23 13.65 -10.47
C CYS A 50 0.91 14.30 -10.84
N TRP A 51 -0.19 13.64 -10.50
CA TRP A 51 -1.54 14.09 -10.82
C TRP A 51 -2.19 14.72 -9.59
N SER A 52 -3.13 15.64 -9.82
CA SER A 52 -3.96 16.23 -8.77
C SER A 52 -5.43 16.04 -9.11
N ARG A 53 -6.23 15.75 -8.07
CA ARG A 53 -7.70 15.77 -8.16
C ARG A 53 -8.25 17.19 -8.27
N ASP A 54 -7.51 18.19 -7.81
CA ASP A 54 -7.90 19.59 -7.97
C ASP A 54 -7.70 20.01 -9.43
N PRO A 55 -8.77 20.40 -10.15
CA PRO A 55 -8.67 20.76 -11.57
C PRO A 55 -7.88 22.05 -11.82
N THR A 56 -7.60 22.85 -10.79
CA THR A 56 -6.80 24.08 -10.90
C THR A 56 -5.30 23.81 -10.89
N VAL A 57 -4.89 22.64 -10.41
CA VAL A 57 -3.49 22.26 -10.25
C VAL A 57 -3.02 21.52 -11.49
N ARG A 58 -2.02 22.10 -12.17
CA ARG A 58 -1.40 21.45 -13.33
C ARG A 58 -0.56 20.26 -12.90
N TRP A 59 -0.70 19.17 -13.64
CA TRP A 59 0.11 17.99 -13.45
C TRP A 59 1.58 18.28 -13.75
N THR A 60 2.49 17.66 -13.00
CA THR A 60 3.92 17.68 -13.32
C THR A 60 4.28 16.37 -13.99
N CYS A 61 4.92 16.45 -15.15
CA CYS A 61 5.18 15.29 -16.00
C CYS A 61 6.66 15.16 -16.33
N TRP A 62 7.17 13.94 -16.25
CA TRP A 62 8.57 13.65 -16.54
C TRP A 62 8.68 12.87 -17.84
N PRO A 63 9.49 13.38 -18.79
CA PRO A 63 9.74 12.65 -20.02
C PRO A 63 10.55 11.39 -19.73
N ARG A 64 10.48 10.41 -20.63
CA ARG A 64 11.15 9.10 -20.45
C ARG A 64 12.63 9.21 -20.09
N ALA A 65 13.34 10.18 -20.68
CA ALA A 65 14.76 10.42 -20.45
C ALA A 65 15.08 11.04 -19.08
N MET A 66 14.07 11.59 -18.38
CA MET A 66 14.22 12.31 -17.11
C MET A 66 13.36 11.72 -16.00
N VAL A 67 12.90 10.47 -16.14
CA VAL A 67 12.13 9.79 -15.09
C VAL A 67 12.99 9.69 -13.83
N PRO A 68 12.57 10.29 -12.71
CA PRO A 68 13.34 10.22 -11.48
C PRO A 68 13.43 8.78 -10.96
N LYS A 69 14.53 8.45 -10.28
CA LYS A 69 14.72 7.10 -9.71
C LYS A 69 13.61 6.72 -8.71
N TRP A 70 13.07 7.69 -7.98
CA TRP A 70 11.98 7.45 -7.03
C TRP A 70 10.69 6.97 -7.71
N ALA A 71 10.55 7.21 -9.02
CA ALA A 71 9.37 6.79 -9.79
C ALA A 71 9.40 5.31 -10.16
N SER A 72 10.49 4.59 -9.87
CA SER A 72 10.62 3.17 -10.23
C SER A 72 9.73 2.24 -9.40
N HIS A 73 9.17 2.71 -8.29
CA HIS A 73 8.32 1.92 -7.40
C HIS A 73 7.05 2.72 -7.04
N PRO A 74 5.84 2.13 -7.10
CA PRO A 74 4.58 2.87 -6.91
C PRO A 74 4.49 3.60 -5.56
N LEU A 75 4.90 2.93 -4.46
CA LEU A 75 4.87 3.53 -3.12
C LEU A 75 5.78 4.78 -3.02
N THR A 76 7.03 4.69 -3.48
CA THR A 76 7.97 5.83 -3.42
C THR A 76 7.54 6.94 -4.36
N ALA A 77 6.93 6.59 -5.50
CA ALA A 77 6.41 7.55 -6.46
C ALA A 77 5.22 8.33 -5.92
N ASN A 78 4.25 7.65 -5.31
CA ASN A 78 3.11 8.30 -4.66
C ASN A 78 3.57 9.21 -3.53
N ALA A 79 4.47 8.73 -2.66
CA ALA A 79 5.01 9.52 -1.57
C ALA A 79 5.77 10.76 -2.08
N ALA A 80 6.62 10.60 -3.10
CA ALA A 80 7.35 11.72 -3.70
C ALA A 80 6.39 12.77 -4.27
N CYS A 81 5.39 12.36 -5.05
CA CYS A 81 4.39 13.28 -5.60
C CYS A 81 3.65 14.05 -4.50
N GLN A 82 3.22 13.38 -3.43
CA GLN A 82 2.49 14.02 -2.33
C GLN A 82 3.34 15.03 -1.54
N THR A 83 4.66 14.92 -1.61
CA THR A 83 5.59 15.90 -1.01
C THR A 83 5.98 17.03 -1.95
N LEU A 84 5.70 16.92 -3.25
CA LEU A 84 6.00 17.98 -4.21
C LEU A 84 5.04 19.15 -4.05
N GLU A 85 5.62 20.34 -4.13
CA GLU A 85 4.88 21.59 -4.18
C GLU A 85 4.64 21.98 -5.64
N ASP A 86 3.49 22.58 -5.92
CA ASP A 86 3.20 23.16 -7.22
C ASP A 86 3.97 24.48 -7.43
N SER A 87 3.75 25.14 -8.56
CA SER A 87 4.39 26.43 -8.88
C SER A 87 4.07 27.56 -7.89
N LEU A 88 3.07 27.36 -7.02
CA LEU A 88 2.66 28.31 -5.99
C LEU A 88 3.16 27.89 -4.59
N GLY A 89 3.97 26.83 -4.48
CA GLY A 89 4.49 26.34 -3.21
C GLY A 89 3.46 25.51 -2.41
N GLN A 90 2.37 25.06 -3.03
CA GLN A 90 1.32 24.29 -2.33
C GLN A 90 1.46 22.79 -2.62
N ARG A 91 1.29 21.96 -1.58
CA ARG A 91 1.26 20.50 -1.71
C ARG A 91 -0.06 20.07 -2.30
N SER A 92 -0.08 19.92 -3.61
CA SER A 92 -1.32 19.85 -4.36
C SER A 92 -1.53 18.52 -5.09
N TYR A 93 -0.56 17.60 -5.07
CA TYR A 93 -0.64 16.35 -5.82
C TYR A 93 -1.25 15.21 -5.00
N SER A 94 -2.14 14.46 -5.64
CA SER A 94 -2.85 13.32 -5.05
C SER A 94 -2.03 12.03 -5.13
N GLY A 95 -1.15 11.90 -6.13
CA GLY A 95 -0.26 10.76 -6.29
C GLY A 95 0.50 10.77 -7.60
N ALA A 96 1.17 9.66 -7.88
CA ALA A 96 1.85 9.39 -9.13
C ALA A 96 0.97 8.54 -10.05
N CYS A 97 1.15 8.68 -11.35
CA CYS A 97 0.58 7.81 -12.38
C CYS A 97 1.61 7.57 -13.49
N SER A 98 1.42 6.54 -14.30
CA SER A 98 2.27 6.28 -15.47
C SER A 98 1.48 6.35 -16.77
N PHE A 99 2.13 6.85 -17.82
CA PHE A 99 1.64 6.72 -19.18
C PHE A 99 2.03 5.34 -19.72
N LYS A 100 1.19 4.74 -20.57
CA LYS A 100 1.50 3.45 -21.20
C LYS A 100 2.66 3.63 -22.19
N VAL A 101 3.90 3.54 -21.71
CA VAL A 101 5.09 3.65 -22.56
C VAL A 101 5.54 2.25 -23.01
N PRO A 102 5.54 1.93 -24.31
CA PRO A 102 6.05 0.67 -24.81
C PRO A 102 7.50 0.41 -24.34
N GLY A 103 7.71 -0.71 -23.65
CA GLY A 103 9.02 -1.16 -23.17
C GLY A 103 9.49 -0.56 -21.84
N LEU A 104 8.74 0.36 -21.22
CA LEU A 104 9.03 0.77 -19.85
C LEU A 104 8.38 -0.26 -18.92
N ARG A 105 9.15 -1.27 -18.53
CA ARG A 105 8.74 -2.20 -17.48
C ARG A 105 9.29 -1.66 -16.17
N PHE A 106 8.41 -1.12 -15.33
CA PHE A 106 8.78 -1.02 -13.92
C PHE A 106 9.16 -2.43 -13.46
N PRO A 107 10.32 -2.62 -12.78
CA PRO A 107 10.70 -3.92 -12.31
C PRO A 107 9.57 -4.42 -11.42
N MET A 108 8.75 -5.32 -12.00
CA MET A 108 7.66 -5.96 -11.31
C MET A 108 8.30 -6.72 -10.16
N GLN A 109 8.20 -6.17 -8.96
CA GLN A 109 8.43 -6.96 -7.79
C GLN A 109 7.24 -7.91 -7.75
N ARG A 110 7.42 -9.14 -8.26
CA ARG A 110 6.37 -10.14 -8.26
C ARG A 110 5.84 -10.23 -6.83
N VAL A 111 4.62 -9.77 -6.62
CA VAL A 111 3.88 -10.13 -5.42
C VAL A 111 3.83 -11.66 -5.43
N PRO A 112 4.38 -12.33 -4.41
CA PRO A 112 4.31 -13.77 -4.35
C PRO A 112 2.84 -14.19 -4.49
N SER A 113 2.56 -15.19 -5.31
CA SER A 113 1.20 -15.70 -5.43
C SER A 113 0.65 -16.04 -4.04
N PRO A 114 -0.65 -15.75 -3.77
CA PRO A 114 -1.27 -16.14 -2.52
C PRO A 114 -0.99 -17.59 -2.19
N ARG A 115 -0.45 -17.82 -1.00
CA ARG A 115 -0.30 -19.18 -0.47
C ARG A 115 -1.69 -19.77 -0.25
N SER A 116 -1.80 -21.09 -0.29
CA SER A 116 -3.06 -21.72 0.09
C SER A 116 -3.36 -21.47 1.58
N TRP A 117 -4.62 -21.67 1.98
CA TRP A 117 -4.99 -21.61 3.39
C TRP A 117 -4.17 -22.60 4.22
N ASP A 118 -4.01 -23.82 3.75
CA ASP A 118 -3.29 -24.88 4.46
C ASP A 118 -1.81 -24.56 4.63
N GLU A 119 -1.17 -23.99 3.59
CA GLU A 119 0.23 -23.54 3.67
C GLU A 119 0.39 -22.40 4.68
N SER A 120 -0.51 -21.42 4.64
CA SER A 120 -0.53 -20.28 5.56
C SER A 120 -0.76 -20.73 7.00
N TYR A 121 -1.69 -21.67 7.21
CA TYR A 121 -1.99 -22.24 8.51
C TYR A 121 -0.80 -23.02 9.08
N ALA A 122 -0.16 -23.88 8.28
CA ALA A 122 1.01 -24.63 8.71
C ALA A 122 2.19 -23.72 9.10
N LEU A 123 2.36 -22.57 8.44
CA LEU A 123 3.36 -21.57 8.82
C LEU A 123 3.01 -20.87 10.13
N ALA A 124 1.74 -20.50 10.30
CA ALA A 124 1.25 -19.91 11.54
C ALA A 124 1.47 -20.84 12.74
N GLU A 125 1.18 -22.13 12.60
CA GLU A 125 1.40 -23.14 13.64
C GLU A 125 2.87 -23.28 14.03
N ARG A 126 3.80 -23.11 13.08
CA ARG A 126 5.24 -23.14 13.35
C ARG A 126 5.74 -21.84 14.00
N LEU A 127 5.15 -20.71 13.63
CA LEU A 127 5.59 -19.38 14.07
C LEU A 127 5.05 -19.02 15.47
N LEU A 128 3.79 -19.32 15.76
CA LEU A 128 3.11 -18.94 17.00
C LEU A 128 3.77 -19.48 18.29
N PRO A 129 4.32 -20.71 18.34
CA PRO A 129 5.05 -21.19 19.50
C PRO A 129 6.37 -20.44 19.75
N LEU A 130 6.96 -19.87 18.70
CA LEU A 130 8.19 -19.08 18.81
C LEU A 130 7.94 -17.68 19.37
N MET A 131 6.68 -17.21 19.39
CA MET A 131 6.30 -15.90 19.90
C MET A 131 6.07 -15.91 21.41
N THR A 132 6.57 -14.89 22.08
CA THR A 132 6.20 -14.61 23.48
C THR A 132 4.74 -14.16 23.57
N LEU A 133 4.18 -14.15 24.78
CA LEU A 133 2.82 -13.66 24.99
C LEU A 133 2.67 -12.18 24.59
N GLU A 134 3.67 -11.36 24.90
CA GLU A 134 3.67 -9.94 24.53
C GLU A 134 3.73 -9.76 23.00
N GLU A 135 4.55 -10.54 22.30
CA GLU A 135 4.62 -10.51 20.83
C GLU A 135 3.28 -10.89 20.18
N LYS A 136 2.55 -11.86 20.75
CA LYS A 136 1.19 -12.20 20.32
C LYS A 136 0.22 -11.05 20.55
N GLN A 137 0.30 -10.39 21.70
CA GLN A 137 -0.53 -9.22 22.01
C GLN A 137 -0.28 -8.07 21.04
N ARG A 138 0.98 -7.82 20.65
CA ARG A 138 1.35 -6.79 19.66
C ARG A 138 0.69 -6.97 18.30
N LEU A 139 0.52 -8.23 17.85
CA LEU A 139 -0.18 -8.54 16.60
C LEU A 139 -1.69 -8.36 16.70
N LEU A 140 -2.25 -8.52 17.90
CA LEU A 140 -3.70 -8.40 18.15
C LEU A 140 -4.13 -6.99 18.56
N GLN A 141 -3.18 -6.10 18.85
CA GLN A 141 -3.44 -4.74 19.33
C GLN A 141 -2.99 -3.70 18.30
N GLY A 142 -3.92 -2.85 17.90
CA GLY A 142 -3.61 -1.67 17.09
C GLY A 142 -2.73 -0.67 17.86
N ILE A 143 -1.90 0.09 17.15
CA ILE A 143 -0.99 1.10 17.73
C ILE A 143 -1.76 2.24 18.45
N GLY A 144 -3.05 2.39 18.17
CA GLY A 144 -3.94 3.38 18.77
C GLY A 144 -4.41 4.42 17.76
N TRP A 145 -5.42 5.20 18.15
CA TRP A 145 -5.93 6.31 17.35
C TRP A 145 -5.03 7.54 17.54
N ASN A 146 -4.56 8.15 16.45
CA ASN A 146 -3.63 9.29 16.50
C ASN A 146 -4.32 10.65 16.64
N GLY A 147 -5.65 10.69 16.83
CA GLY A 147 -6.40 11.93 17.11
C GLY A 147 -6.58 12.86 15.92
N ALA A 148 -6.03 12.55 14.74
CA ALA A 148 -6.35 13.30 13.54
C ALA A 148 -7.84 13.06 13.21
N LYS A 149 -8.59 14.14 12.93
CA LYS A 149 -9.92 14.03 12.32
C LYS A 149 -9.82 13.09 11.11
N PHE A 150 -10.90 12.42 10.73
CA PHE A 150 -11.02 11.36 9.71
C PHE A 150 -10.33 11.58 8.33
N GLU A 151 -9.65 12.70 8.14
CA GLU A 151 -8.68 13.03 7.11
C GLU A 151 -7.35 12.30 7.36
N LEU A 152 -7.32 10.99 7.11
CA LEU A 152 -6.05 10.30 6.92
C LEU A 152 -5.39 10.88 5.65
N ASN A 153 -4.15 11.35 5.78
CA ASN A 153 -3.34 11.69 4.62
C ASN A 153 -3.33 10.49 3.65
N HIS A 154 -3.41 10.75 2.35
CA HIS A 154 -3.36 9.69 1.35
C HIS A 154 -2.10 8.83 1.55
N GLY A 155 -2.25 7.50 1.54
CA GLY A 155 -1.16 6.55 1.80
C GLY A 155 -1.00 6.14 3.26
N TYR A 156 -1.74 6.74 4.20
CA TYR A 156 -1.83 6.26 5.58
C TYR A 156 -2.90 5.18 5.72
N TYR A 157 -2.63 4.21 6.61
CA TYR A 157 -3.55 3.13 6.96
C TYR A 157 -4.48 3.55 8.10
N VAL A 158 -5.70 3.02 8.12
CA VAL A 158 -6.70 3.27 9.18
C VAL A 158 -6.31 2.63 10.49
N GLY A 159 -5.67 1.46 10.43
CA GLY A 159 -5.14 0.77 11.58
C GLY A 159 -3.80 0.13 11.25
N THR A 160 -2.92 0.08 12.23
CA THR A 160 -1.64 -0.62 12.12
C THR A 160 -1.38 -1.39 13.41
N THR A 161 -0.87 -2.62 13.32
CA THR A 161 -0.36 -3.38 14.49
C THR A 161 1.13 -3.17 14.66
N ARG A 162 1.66 -3.46 15.85
CA ARG A 162 3.11 -3.39 16.08
C ARG A 162 3.81 -4.60 15.44
N PRO A 163 5.00 -4.41 14.84
CA PRO A 163 5.78 -5.53 14.32
C PRO A 163 6.30 -6.45 15.44
N VAL A 164 6.68 -7.67 15.06
CA VAL A 164 7.47 -8.59 15.89
C VAL A 164 8.86 -8.71 15.27
N ASP A 165 9.70 -7.71 15.54
CA ASP A 165 11.01 -7.53 14.88
C ASP A 165 11.93 -8.74 15.03
N ARG A 166 11.93 -9.38 16.20
CA ARG A 166 12.78 -10.55 16.51
C ARG A 166 12.52 -11.73 15.56
N LEU A 167 11.30 -11.86 15.07
CA LEU A 167 10.88 -12.92 14.14
C LEU A 167 10.70 -12.39 12.70
N ALA A 168 11.12 -11.15 12.42
CA ALA A 168 10.94 -10.48 11.14
C ALA A 168 9.48 -10.48 10.65
N VAL A 169 8.51 -10.39 11.57
CA VAL A 169 7.09 -10.28 11.22
C VAL A 169 6.72 -8.80 11.14
N PRO A 170 6.36 -8.27 9.96
CA PRO A 170 6.02 -6.86 9.81
C PRO A 170 4.71 -6.53 10.55
N GLY A 171 4.56 -5.24 10.89
CA GLY A 171 3.27 -4.72 11.35
C GLY A 171 2.23 -4.81 10.23
N LEU A 172 0.99 -5.10 10.60
CA LEU A 172 -0.11 -5.28 9.67
C LEU A 172 -0.79 -3.95 9.47
N ASN A 173 -1.11 -3.63 8.22
CA ASN A 173 -1.64 -2.35 7.81
C ASN A 173 -3.06 -2.56 7.25
N PHE A 174 -4.04 -1.93 7.88
CA PHE A 174 -5.46 -2.08 7.57
C PHE A 174 -5.98 -0.82 6.90
N GLN A 175 -6.47 -0.93 5.67
CA GLN A 175 -7.10 0.19 4.96
C GLN A 175 -8.63 0.17 5.12
N ALA A 176 -9.25 1.35 4.99
CA ALA A 176 -10.64 1.67 5.36
C ALA A 176 -11.76 0.74 4.87
N GLN A 177 -11.53 -0.13 3.88
CA GLN A 177 -12.52 -1.16 3.53
C GLN A 177 -12.76 -2.17 4.68
N ALA A 178 -11.86 -2.26 5.67
CA ALA A 178 -12.06 -3.04 6.89
C ALA A 178 -13.14 -2.47 7.84
N SER A 179 -13.60 -1.22 7.63
CA SER A 179 -14.66 -0.61 8.45
C SER A 179 -16.07 -1.10 8.09
N CYS A 180 -16.23 -1.83 6.98
CA CYS A 180 -17.51 -2.41 6.57
C CYS A 180 -17.96 -3.61 7.43
N GLY A 181 -17.17 -4.01 8.42
CA GLY A 181 -17.43 -5.18 9.25
C GLY A 181 -17.14 -6.47 8.49
N TRP A 182 -16.35 -7.34 9.09
CA TRP A 182 -16.18 -8.71 8.61
C TRP A 182 -17.54 -9.40 8.60
N ARG A 183 -18.11 -9.68 7.43
CA ARG A 183 -19.16 -10.69 7.32
C ARG A 183 -18.46 -12.04 7.19
N ALA A 184 -18.44 -12.79 8.29
CA ALA A 184 -18.12 -14.21 8.20
C ALA A 184 -19.17 -14.86 7.28
N VAL A 185 -18.71 -15.45 6.19
CA VAL A 185 -19.49 -16.42 5.40
C VAL A 185 -19.19 -17.80 5.94
#